data_AF-A0A972JS66-F1
#
_entry.id   AF-A0A972JS66-F1
#
_cell.length_a   1.000
_cell.length_b   1.000
_cell.length_c   1.000
_cell.angle_alpha   90.00
_cell.angle_beta   90.00
_cell.angle_gamma   90.00
#
_symmetry.space_group_name_H-M   'P 1'
#
loop_
_entity.id
_entity.type
_entity.pdbx_description
1 polymer ?
#
loop_
_entity_poly.entity_id
_entity_poly.type
_entity_poly.pdbx_seq_one_letter_code
_entity_poly.pdbx_strand_id
1 'polypeptide(L)'
;MTVETTRHRVYVVERPREKLRYGQGLIAGLDVVIKHFTSAFIKKNDNHSQISGVFTVEYPEEKRPLPEAFRNFPVLLYDDDTGHELCTSCFQCERICPPQVIHMTQERDPQTGKAIPAVAEFIIEYDACMSCGLCAEVCPFDAIKMDHEFELSTSDHDGMTVRKNGLNRPVSYYESIAPTFWAEAKDGAYKKLQGSMKRRAGGIGIAPHLVDKIKQARAELAAQTAAAAAETTTTPATPDDKTTRLAAIRAKSAAKKQAGADGETATDTTAAPGADTSANPPDEKAARLAAIRAKNAAKKQAEQNPPTDDDASS
;
A
#
# COMPACT_ATOMS: atom_id res chain seq x y z
N MET A 1 6.05 -46.49 -27.76
CA MET A 1 4.63 -46.11 -27.90
C MET A 1 4.48 -44.65 -27.54
N THR A 2 4.49 -43.80 -28.56
CA THR A 2 4.20 -42.37 -28.46
C THR A 2 2.70 -42.17 -28.28
N VAL A 3 2.30 -41.46 -27.23
CA VAL A 3 0.99 -40.86 -27.12
C VAL A 3 1.22 -39.36 -26.95
N GLU A 4 0.97 -38.60 -28.00
CA GLU A 4 0.73 -37.17 -27.88
C GLU A 4 -0.74 -36.95 -27.58
N THR A 5 -1.03 -36.14 -26.58
CA THR A 5 -2.34 -35.53 -26.44
C THR A 5 -2.15 -34.11 -25.91
N THR A 6 -2.71 -33.16 -26.66
CA THR A 6 -2.68 -31.73 -26.39
C THR A 6 -3.42 -31.42 -25.08
N ARG A 7 -2.76 -30.65 -24.22
CA ARG A 7 -3.19 -30.05 -22.92
C ARG A 7 -3.04 -30.83 -21.60
N HIS A 8 -2.65 -32.10 -21.58
CA HIS A 8 -2.17 -32.76 -20.35
C HIS A 8 -1.01 -33.69 -20.72
N ARG A 9 0.22 -33.19 -20.69
CA ARG A 9 1.41 -33.97 -21.06
C ARG A 9 1.67 -35.07 -20.03
N VAL A 10 1.08 -36.23 -20.24
CA VAL A 10 1.51 -37.48 -19.60
C VAL A 10 2.78 -37.93 -20.33
N TYR A 11 3.93 -37.72 -19.69
CA TYR A 11 5.19 -38.24 -20.19
C TYR A 11 5.25 -39.74 -19.88
N VAL A 12 4.85 -40.56 -20.85
CA VAL A 12 5.16 -41.99 -20.81
C VAL A 12 6.66 -42.13 -21.14
N VAL A 13 7.47 -42.08 -20.09
CA VAL A 13 8.90 -42.37 -20.22
C VAL A 13 9.02 -43.88 -20.40
N GLU A 14 9.12 -44.32 -21.66
CA GLU A 14 9.52 -45.69 -21.97
C GLU A 14 10.94 -45.90 -21.44
N ARG A 15 11.04 -46.52 -20.26
CA ARG A 15 12.32 -47.04 -19.79
C ARG A 15 12.54 -48.33 -20.57
N PRO A 16 13.52 -48.41 -21.48
CA PRO A 16 13.87 -49.68 -22.09
C PRO A 16 14.23 -50.63 -20.95
N ARG A 17 13.39 -51.65 -20.72
CA ARG A 17 13.78 -52.77 -19.87
C ARG A 17 14.82 -53.53 -20.64
N GLU A 18 16.08 -53.15 -20.45
CA GLU A 18 17.21 -53.98 -20.83
C GLU A 18 16.92 -55.39 -20.28
N LYS A 19 17.03 -56.42 -21.12
CA LYS A 19 16.80 -57.82 -20.72
C LYS A 19 17.98 -58.25 -19.83
N LEU A 20 17.99 -57.76 -18.60
CA LEU A 20 18.99 -58.06 -17.58
C LEU A 20 18.86 -59.54 -17.21
N ARG A 21 19.98 -60.26 -17.25
CA ARG A 21 20.06 -61.66 -16.81
C ARG A 21 19.82 -61.74 -15.29
N TYR A 22 19.56 -62.96 -14.81
CA TYR A 22 19.38 -63.23 -13.37
C TYR A 22 20.54 -62.62 -12.55
N GLY A 23 20.20 -61.82 -11.54
CA GLY A 23 21.17 -61.10 -10.68
C GLY A 23 21.69 -59.75 -11.21
N GLN A 24 21.65 -59.48 -12.51
CA GLN A 24 22.13 -58.20 -13.08
C GLN A 24 21.25 -57.01 -12.67
N GLY A 25 19.96 -57.23 -12.41
CA GLY A 25 19.05 -56.19 -11.90
C GLY A 25 19.44 -55.67 -10.52
N LEU A 26 19.97 -56.52 -9.63
CA LEU A 26 20.43 -56.10 -8.30
C LEU A 26 21.69 -55.23 -8.41
N ILE A 27 22.62 -55.60 -9.29
CA ILE A 27 23.84 -54.83 -9.54
C ILE A 27 23.51 -53.48 -10.16
N ALA A 28 22.61 -53.44 -11.15
CA ALA A 28 22.16 -52.19 -11.77
C ALA A 28 21.46 -51.27 -10.74
N GLY A 29 20.65 -51.83 -9.83
CA GLY A 29 20.05 -51.06 -8.75
C GLY A 29 21.09 -50.51 -7.76
N LEU A 30 22.06 -51.34 -7.37
CA LEU A 30 23.15 -50.93 -6.48
C LEU A 30 24.03 -49.84 -7.10
N ASP A 31 24.33 -49.91 -8.41
CA ASP A 31 25.06 -48.87 -9.13
C ASP A 31 24.34 -47.51 -9.08
N VAL A 32 23.01 -47.50 -9.24
CA VAL A 32 22.20 -46.28 -9.07
C VAL A 32 22.32 -45.74 -7.64
N VAL A 33 22.23 -46.61 -6.63
CA VAL A 33 22.38 -46.20 -5.22
C VAL A 33 23.78 -45.63 -4.96
N ILE A 34 24.84 -46.28 -5.45
CA ILE A 34 26.23 -45.81 -5.31
C ILE A 34 26.42 -44.45 -5.99
N LYS A 35 25.84 -44.25 -7.17
CA LYS A 35 25.88 -42.95 -7.88
C LYS A 35 25.22 -41.83 -7.07
N HIS A 36 24.04 -42.08 -6.51
CA HIS A 36 23.37 -41.09 -5.66
C HIS A 36 24.13 -40.86 -4.34
N PHE A 37 24.63 -41.92 -3.71
CA PHE A 37 25.41 -41.84 -2.48
C PHE A 37 26.68 -41.01 -2.68
N THR A 38 27.47 -41.33 -3.71
CA THR A 38 28.70 -40.57 -4.03
C THR A 38 28.40 -39.13 -4.44
N SER A 39 27.35 -38.91 -5.23
CA SER A 39 26.91 -37.56 -5.61
C SER A 39 26.48 -36.72 -4.41
N ALA A 40 25.95 -37.33 -3.34
CA ALA A 40 25.52 -36.63 -2.13
C ALA A 40 26.70 -35.97 -1.38
N PHE A 41 27.90 -36.55 -1.42
CA PHE A 41 29.08 -36.00 -0.74
C PHE A 41 29.82 -34.94 -1.57
N ILE A 42 29.60 -34.90 -2.88
CA ILE A 42 30.41 -34.07 -3.80
C ILE A 42 29.62 -32.87 -4.31
N LYS A 43 28.29 -32.95 -4.35
CA LYS A 43 27.43 -31.94 -4.99
C LYS A 43 26.27 -31.54 -4.08
N LYS A 44 26.16 -30.24 -3.80
CA LYS A 44 24.96 -29.63 -3.24
C LYS A 44 24.02 -29.21 -4.37
N ASN A 45 22.72 -29.41 -4.15
CA ASN A 45 21.69 -29.05 -5.10
C ASN A 45 21.11 -27.68 -4.73
N ASP A 46 21.35 -26.69 -5.57
CA ASP A 46 20.89 -25.32 -5.32
C ASP A 46 19.50 -25.04 -5.92
N ASN A 47 19.06 -25.82 -6.93
CA ASN A 47 17.86 -25.52 -7.71
C ASN A 47 16.98 -26.75 -7.93
N HIS A 48 15.66 -26.55 -8.03
CA HIS A 48 14.67 -27.62 -8.29
C HIS A 48 14.90 -28.42 -9.59
N SER A 49 15.72 -27.92 -10.51
CA SER A 49 16.06 -28.57 -11.79
C SER A 49 17.20 -29.58 -11.69
N GLN A 50 18.03 -29.53 -10.64
CA GLN A 50 19.09 -30.52 -10.47
C GLN A 50 18.52 -31.75 -9.72
N ILE A 51 18.83 -32.94 -10.23
CA ILE A 51 18.24 -34.21 -9.77
C ILE A 51 19.28 -35.05 -9.01
N SER A 52 20.56 -34.66 -9.05
CA SER A 52 21.68 -35.35 -8.38
C SER A 52 22.42 -34.41 -7.42
N GLY A 53 22.67 -34.89 -6.21
CA GLY A 53 23.30 -34.15 -5.12
C GLY A 53 22.50 -34.19 -3.82
N VAL A 54 23.05 -33.58 -2.77
CA VAL A 54 22.34 -33.31 -1.51
C VAL A 54 21.37 -32.16 -1.70
N PHE A 55 20.10 -32.38 -1.34
CA PHE A 55 19.04 -31.36 -1.39
C PHE A 55 18.66 -30.82 0.01
N THR A 56 19.31 -31.34 1.06
CA THR A 56 19.05 -30.93 2.43
C THR A 56 19.62 -29.53 2.67
N VAL A 57 18.84 -28.72 3.35
CA VAL A 57 19.23 -27.39 3.84
C VAL A 57 19.49 -27.52 5.33
N GLU A 58 20.61 -27.00 5.82
CA GLU A 58 20.97 -27.03 7.24
C GLU A 58 20.22 -25.92 7.98
N TYR A 59 19.00 -26.23 8.38
CA TYR A 59 18.16 -25.35 9.19
C TYR A 59 18.55 -25.49 10.68
N PRO A 60 18.68 -24.39 11.46
CA PRO A 60 18.23 -23.01 11.20
C PRO A 60 19.24 -22.05 10.55
N GLU A 61 20.50 -22.45 10.38
CA GLU A 61 21.59 -21.58 9.90
C GLU A 61 21.38 -21.13 8.44
N GLU A 62 20.89 -22.04 7.60
CA GLU A 62 20.51 -21.79 6.22
C GLU A 62 18.98 -21.89 6.08
N LYS A 63 18.35 -20.82 5.60
CA LYS A 63 16.91 -20.78 5.30
C LYS A 63 16.70 -20.71 3.80
N ARG A 64 15.65 -21.39 3.32
CA ARG A 64 15.27 -21.31 1.91
C ARG A 64 14.67 -19.93 1.61
N PRO A 65 14.98 -19.33 0.45
CA PRO A 65 14.35 -18.08 0.05
C PRO A 65 12.84 -18.31 -0.13
N LEU A 66 12.04 -17.48 0.52
CA LEU A 66 10.60 -17.49 0.40
C LEU A 66 10.18 -16.65 -0.82
N PRO A 67 9.15 -17.08 -1.58
CA PRO A 67 8.61 -16.24 -2.65
C PRO A 67 7.93 -15.01 -2.06
N GLU A 68 7.88 -13.89 -2.79
CA GLU A 68 7.21 -12.66 -2.31
C GLU A 68 5.74 -12.91 -1.93
N ALA A 69 5.06 -13.80 -2.68
CA ALA A 69 3.66 -14.16 -2.46
C ALA A 69 3.44 -15.19 -1.33
N PHE A 70 4.47 -15.47 -0.52
CA PHE A 70 4.35 -16.36 0.62
C PHE A 70 3.31 -15.84 1.62
N ARG A 71 2.56 -16.77 2.21
CA ARG A 71 1.46 -16.48 3.12
C ARG A 71 1.62 -17.33 4.37
N ASN A 72 1.97 -16.71 5.49
CA ASN A 72 1.88 -17.36 6.79
C ASN A 72 0.92 -16.63 7.73
N PHE A 73 1.35 -15.56 8.39
CA PHE A 73 0.52 -14.86 9.36
C PHE A 73 0.33 -13.39 8.97
N PRO A 74 -0.88 -12.83 9.08
CA PRO A 74 -1.10 -11.43 8.74
C PRO A 74 -0.45 -10.46 9.74
N VAL A 75 0.07 -9.36 9.23
CA VAL A 75 0.64 -8.23 9.99
C VAL A 75 -0.06 -6.93 9.64
N LEU A 76 0.01 -5.96 10.55
CA LEU A 76 -0.55 -4.62 10.39
C LEU A 76 0.56 -3.62 10.09
N LEU A 77 0.40 -2.84 9.01
CA LEU A 77 1.39 -1.87 8.60
C LEU A 77 1.18 -0.51 9.27
N TYR A 78 2.29 0.09 9.69
CA TYR A 78 2.37 1.49 10.06
C TYR A 78 3.46 2.19 9.27
N ASP A 79 3.26 3.49 9.03
CA ASP A 79 4.22 4.30 8.30
C ASP A 79 5.43 4.66 9.18
N ASP A 80 6.63 4.48 8.64
CA ASP A 80 7.90 4.73 9.33
C ASP A 80 8.09 6.20 9.71
N ASP A 81 7.71 7.12 8.81
CA ASP A 81 7.94 8.56 9.00
C ASP A 81 6.96 9.17 10.01
N THR A 82 5.68 8.84 9.86
CA THR A 82 4.61 9.46 10.66
C THR A 82 4.22 8.63 11.88
N GLY A 83 4.62 7.36 11.94
CA GLY A 83 4.24 6.38 12.96
C GLY A 83 2.76 5.98 12.93
N HIS A 84 2.00 6.48 11.96
CA HIS A 84 0.57 6.24 11.87
C HIS A 84 0.26 4.90 11.21
N GLU A 85 -0.69 4.19 11.79
CA GLU A 85 -1.18 2.91 11.28
C GLU A 85 -2.03 3.13 10.03
N LEU A 86 -1.89 2.26 9.04
CA LEU A 86 -2.69 2.32 7.82
C LEU A 86 -4.14 1.89 8.07
N CYS A 87 -4.39 1.10 9.13
CA CYS A 87 -5.71 0.57 9.45
C CYS A 87 -6.69 1.67 9.87
N THR A 88 -7.89 1.66 9.28
CA THR A 88 -8.96 2.63 9.55
C THR A 88 -10.19 2.02 10.20
N SER A 89 -10.08 0.78 10.72
CA SER A 89 -11.18 0.01 11.33
C SER A 89 -12.44 -0.07 10.46
N CYS A 90 -12.29 -0.48 9.20
CA CYS A 90 -13.42 -0.66 8.26
C CYS A 90 -14.12 -2.03 8.38
N PHE A 91 -13.59 -2.95 9.20
CA PHE A 91 -14.12 -4.28 9.50
C PHE A 91 -14.24 -5.26 8.30
N GLN A 92 -13.65 -4.96 7.15
CA GLN A 92 -13.73 -5.86 5.99
C GLN A 92 -12.92 -7.15 6.18
N CYS A 93 -11.74 -7.06 6.78
CA CYS A 93 -10.89 -8.22 7.09
C CYS A 93 -11.55 -9.17 8.11
N GLU A 94 -12.24 -8.62 9.12
CA GLU A 94 -13.01 -9.40 10.08
C GLU A 94 -14.19 -10.13 9.42
N ARG A 95 -14.96 -9.43 8.58
CA ARG A 95 -16.13 -10.03 7.92
C ARG A 95 -15.78 -11.10 6.89
N ILE A 96 -14.67 -10.96 6.17
CA ILE A 96 -14.27 -11.93 5.14
C ILE A 96 -13.60 -13.17 5.72
N CYS A 97 -13.11 -13.11 6.96
CA CYS A 97 -12.35 -14.18 7.59
C CYS A 97 -13.18 -15.47 7.67
N PRO A 98 -12.86 -16.54 6.93
CA PRO A 98 -13.67 -17.76 6.94
C PRO A 98 -13.79 -18.42 8.32
N PRO A 99 -12.70 -18.55 9.12
CA PRO A 99 -12.79 -19.09 10.48
C PRO A 99 -13.19 -18.03 11.53
N GLN A 100 -13.41 -16.77 11.14
CA GLN A 100 -13.83 -15.67 12.03
C GLN A 100 -12.89 -15.41 13.23
N VAL A 101 -11.59 -15.58 13.05
CA VAL A 101 -10.56 -15.43 14.10
C VAL A 101 -10.07 -14.00 14.33
N ILE A 102 -10.58 -13.04 13.56
CA ILE A 102 -10.17 -11.63 13.65
C ILE A 102 -11.21 -10.89 14.47
N HIS A 103 -10.79 -10.25 15.56
CA HIS A 103 -11.65 -9.43 16.40
C HIS A 103 -11.14 -8.00 16.44
N MET A 104 -12.01 -7.03 16.13
CA MET A 104 -11.64 -5.63 16.08
C MET A 104 -12.59 -4.76 16.90
N THR A 105 -12.06 -3.68 17.47
CA THR A 105 -12.86 -2.59 18.04
C THR A 105 -12.42 -1.25 17.45
N GLN A 106 -13.38 -0.38 17.17
CA GLN A 106 -13.10 0.94 16.61
C GLN A 106 -12.82 1.96 17.70
N GLU A 107 -11.81 2.79 17.47
CA GLU A 107 -11.44 3.88 18.36
C GLU A 107 -12.50 4.99 18.36
N ARG A 108 -12.66 5.65 19.51
CA ARG A 108 -13.59 6.76 19.66
C ARG A 108 -12.86 8.00 20.13
N ASP A 109 -13.30 9.15 19.63
CA ASP A 109 -12.82 10.44 20.08
C ASP A 109 -13.12 10.62 21.58
N PRO A 110 -12.09 10.82 22.44
CA PRO A 110 -12.32 11.04 23.87
C PRO A 110 -13.17 12.28 24.18
N GLN A 111 -13.14 13.30 23.30
CA GLN A 111 -13.84 14.56 23.50
C GLN A 111 -15.27 14.51 22.94
N THR A 112 -15.46 13.89 21.77
CA THR A 112 -16.75 13.91 21.06
C THR A 112 -17.51 12.58 21.09
N GLY A 113 -16.89 11.48 21.53
CA GLY A 113 -17.45 10.13 21.55
C GLY A 113 -17.68 9.51 20.16
N LYS A 114 -17.38 10.26 19.08
CA LYS A 114 -17.58 9.84 17.69
C LYS A 114 -16.53 8.83 17.28
N ALA A 115 -16.90 7.92 16.39
CA ALA A 115 -15.98 6.94 15.83
C ALA A 115 -14.90 7.61 14.98
N ILE A 116 -13.65 7.22 15.21
CA ILE A 116 -12.47 7.70 14.47
C ILE A 116 -12.00 6.58 13.51
N PRO A 117 -11.43 6.90 12.34
CA PRO A 117 -10.83 5.91 11.45
C PRO A 117 -9.49 5.38 11.99
N ALA A 118 -9.53 4.71 13.13
CA ALA A 118 -8.42 4.04 13.79
C ALA A 118 -8.95 2.83 14.58
N VAL A 119 -8.15 1.78 14.66
CA VAL A 119 -8.49 0.58 15.42
C VAL A 119 -7.99 0.71 16.86
N ALA A 120 -8.85 0.44 17.85
CA ALA A 120 -8.48 0.41 19.26
C ALA A 120 -7.83 -0.94 19.59
N GLU A 121 -8.59 -2.02 19.43
CA GLU A 121 -8.09 -3.39 19.58
C GLU A 121 -8.17 -4.13 18.25
N PHE A 122 -7.12 -4.89 17.95
CA PHE A 122 -7.06 -5.83 16.84
C PHE A 122 -6.48 -7.12 17.40
N ILE A 123 -7.20 -8.22 17.30
CA ILE A 123 -6.79 -9.52 17.82
C ILE A 123 -6.96 -10.55 16.70
N ILE A 124 -5.98 -11.44 16.57
CA ILE A 124 -6.06 -12.58 15.67
C ILE A 124 -5.70 -13.83 16.45
N GLU A 125 -6.61 -14.81 16.45
CA GLU A 125 -6.36 -16.13 17.01
C GLU A 125 -5.64 -16.99 15.95
N TYR A 126 -4.37 -17.30 16.20
CA TYR A 126 -3.53 -18.04 15.26
C TYR A 126 -3.88 -19.53 15.18
N ASP A 127 -4.38 -20.11 16.26
CA ASP A 127 -4.73 -21.53 16.39
C ASP A 127 -5.77 -22.01 15.35
N ALA A 128 -6.73 -21.16 15.02
CA ALA A 128 -7.77 -21.44 14.01
C ALA A 128 -7.56 -20.67 12.69
N CYS A 129 -6.51 -19.84 12.59
CA CYS A 129 -6.20 -19.12 11.36
C CYS A 129 -5.73 -20.10 10.26
N MET A 130 -6.38 -20.06 9.10
CA MET A 130 -6.04 -20.92 7.96
C MET A 130 -5.03 -20.29 6.97
N SER A 131 -4.43 -19.14 7.31
CA SER A 131 -3.40 -18.45 6.51
C SER A 131 -3.77 -18.18 5.03
N CYS A 132 -5.07 -18.05 4.73
CA CYS A 132 -5.57 -17.97 3.35
C CYS A 132 -5.23 -16.65 2.63
N GLY A 133 -4.96 -15.56 3.37
CA GLY A 133 -4.64 -14.25 2.80
C GLY A 133 -5.83 -13.38 2.38
N LEU A 134 -7.07 -13.86 2.54
CA LEU A 134 -8.28 -13.10 2.14
C LEU A 134 -8.40 -11.75 2.86
N CYS A 135 -7.96 -11.66 4.12
CA CYS A 135 -7.93 -10.42 4.87
C CYS A 135 -6.99 -9.37 4.25
N ALA A 136 -5.86 -9.79 3.67
CA ALA A 136 -4.90 -8.93 3.03
C ALA A 136 -5.38 -8.44 1.66
N GLU A 137 -6.08 -9.30 0.91
CA GLU A 137 -6.63 -8.98 -0.41
C GLU A 137 -7.85 -8.07 -0.34
N VAL A 138 -8.72 -8.25 0.67
CA VAL A 138 -9.94 -7.43 0.81
C VAL A 138 -9.65 -6.03 1.35
N CYS A 139 -8.46 -5.80 1.95
CA CYS A 139 -8.19 -4.57 2.67
C CYS A 139 -8.12 -3.36 1.73
N PRO A 140 -9.07 -2.42 1.79
CA PRO A 140 -9.09 -1.29 0.86
C PRO A 140 -8.02 -0.24 1.20
N PHE A 141 -7.29 -0.39 2.31
CA PHE A 141 -6.25 0.53 2.77
C PHE A 141 -4.84 -0.08 2.73
N ASP A 142 -4.72 -1.32 2.27
CA ASP A 142 -3.45 -2.07 2.28
C ASP A 142 -2.80 -2.13 3.67
N ALA A 143 -3.63 -2.09 4.71
CA ALA A 143 -3.21 -1.98 6.10
C ALA A 143 -2.85 -3.31 6.75
N ILE A 144 -3.47 -4.40 6.28
CA ILE A 144 -3.17 -5.78 6.70
C ILE A 144 -2.55 -6.49 5.51
N LYS A 145 -1.39 -7.12 5.71
CA LYS A 145 -0.64 -7.86 4.68
C LYS A 145 -0.15 -9.19 5.24
N MET A 146 0.23 -10.12 4.38
CA MET A 146 0.76 -11.41 4.81
C MET A 146 2.26 -11.31 5.07
N ASP A 147 2.72 -11.84 6.21
CA ASP A 147 4.12 -11.88 6.61
C ASP A 147 4.84 -13.13 6.10
N HIS A 148 6.16 -13.04 6.05
CA HIS A 148 7.09 -14.12 5.77
C HIS A 148 7.56 -14.84 7.03
N GLU A 149 7.34 -14.25 8.21
CA GLU A 149 7.62 -14.91 9.48
C GLU A 149 6.72 -16.14 9.65
N PHE A 150 7.33 -17.33 9.82
CA PHE A 150 6.65 -18.61 9.96
C PHE A 150 6.98 -19.36 11.24
N GLU A 151 7.95 -18.90 12.02
CA GLU A 151 8.45 -19.58 13.21
C GLU A 151 7.66 -19.14 14.45
N LEU A 152 6.33 -19.22 14.39
CA LEU A 152 5.40 -18.68 15.40
C LEU A 152 5.00 -19.70 16.49
N SER A 153 5.76 -20.78 16.65
CA SER A 153 5.44 -21.82 17.62
C SER A 153 5.58 -21.31 19.06
N THR A 154 4.56 -21.56 19.88
CA THR A 154 4.52 -21.20 21.30
C THR A 154 4.14 -22.43 22.13
N SER A 155 4.60 -22.49 23.39
CA SER A 155 4.27 -23.59 24.30
C SER A 155 2.85 -23.49 24.87
N ASP A 156 2.33 -22.27 24.99
CA ASP A 156 1.05 -21.97 25.63
C ASP A 156 0.03 -21.51 24.59
N HIS A 157 -1.22 -21.98 24.73
CA HIS A 157 -2.31 -21.62 23.82
C HIS A 157 -2.61 -20.11 23.85
N ASP A 158 -2.53 -19.47 25.02
CA ASP A 158 -2.68 -18.01 25.14
C ASP A 158 -1.66 -17.23 24.29
N GLY A 159 -0.49 -17.83 24.04
CA GLY A 159 0.54 -17.27 23.15
C GLY A 159 0.16 -17.27 21.67
N MET A 160 -0.89 -18.01 21.29
CA MET A 160 -1.42 -18.06 19.92
C MET A 160 -2.43 -16.93 19.65
N THR A 161 -2.90 -16.21 20.67
CA THR A 161 -3.74 -15.03 20.50
C THR A 161 -2.87 -13.78 20.33
N VAL A 162 -2.66 -13.36 19.08
CA VAL A 162 -1.81 -12.20 18.78
C VAL A 162 -2.63 -10.93 18.82
N ARG A 163 -2.27 -10.03 19.74
CA ARG A 163 -2.86 -8.69 19.85
C ARG A 163 -2.16 -7.70 18.92
N LYS A 164 -2.81 -6.57 18.69
CA LYS A 164 -2.39 -5.45 17.85
C LYS A 164 -0.89 -5.13 17.92
N ASN A 165 -0.33 -5.08 19.13
CA ASN A 165 1.10 -4.79 19.34
C ASN A 165 2.03 -5.80 18.66
N GLY A 166 1.68 -7.09 18.68
CA GLY A 166 2.44 -8.16 18.04
C GLY A 166 2.30 -8.21 16.52
N LEU A 167 1.20 -7.65 15.99
CA LEU A 167 0.90 -7.60 14.56
C LEU A 167 1.61 -6.44 13.84
N ASN A 168 1.93 -5.37 14.56
CA ASN A 168 2.43 -4.15 13.94
C ASN A 168 3.83 -4.35 13.35
N ARG A 169 3.99 -3.95 12.08
CA ARG A 169 5.26 -3.93 11.34
C ARG A 169 5.40 -2.62 10.57
N PRO A 170 6.62 -2.08 10.43
CA PRO A 170 6.83 -0.91 9.60
C PRO A 170 6.62 -1.24 8.11
N VAL A 171 6.27 -0.22 7.34
CA VAL A 171 6.18 -0.33 5.87
C VAL A 171 7.53 -0.71 5.26
N SER A 172 8.63 -0.16 5.78
CA SER A 172 10.00 -0.49 5.35
C SER A 172 10.32 -1.98 5.44
N TYR A 173 9.82 -2.66 6.48
CA TYR A 173 9.94 -4.11 6.61
C TYR A 173 9.16 -4.83 5.49
N TYR A 174 7.91 -4.44 5.25
CA TYR A 174 7.10 -5.06 4.20
C TYR A 174 7.68 -4.87 2.78
N GLU A 175 8.28 -3.71 2.53
CA GLU A 175 8.98 -3.41 1.26
C GLU A 175 10.20 -4.32 1.05
N SER A 176 10.85 -4.78 2.13
CA SER A 176 11.97 -5.72 2.04
C SER A 176 11.57 -7.16 1.69
N ILE A 177 10.39 -7.60 2.12
CA ILE A 177 9.89 -8.97 1.89
C ILE A 177 9.11 -9.11 0.57
N ALA A 178 8.44 -8.03 0.15
CA ALA A 178 7.53 -8.02 -1.00
C ALA A 178 7.61 -6.69 -1.78
N PRO A 179 8.78 -6.35 -2.36
CA PRO A 179 9.01 -5.07 -3.02
C PRO A 179 8.06 -4.83 -4.19
N THR A 180 7.79 -5.86 -5.00
CA THR A 180 6.94 -5.74 -6.20
C THR A 180 5.49 -5.46 -5.82
N PHE A 181 4.95 -6.24 -4.87
CA PHE A 181 3.58 -6.04 -4.38
C PHE A 181 3.40 -4.69 -3.67
N TRP A 182 4.40 -4.24 -2.90
CA TRP A 182 4.30 -2.95 -2.24
C TRP A 182 4.39 -1.80 -3.23
N ALA A 183 5.25 -1.87 -4.24
CA ALA A 183 5.37 -0.83 -5.27
C ALA A 183 4.03 -0.52 -5.96
N GLU A 184 3.22 -1.56 -6.23
CA GLU A 184 1.89 -1.40 -6.83
C GLU A 184 0.88 -0.73 -5.88
N ALA A 185 0.96 -1.01 -4.57
CA ALA A 185 0.00 -0.54 -3.57
C ALA A 185 0.37 0.82 -2.94
N LYS A 186 1.66 1.18 -2.92
CA LYS A 186 2.27 2.26 -2.14
C LYS A 186 1.51 3.59 -2.25
N ASP A 187 1.36 4.10 -3.48
CA ASP A 187 0.72 5.41 -3.72
C ASP A 187 -0.73 5.45 -3.24
N GLY A 188 -1.46 4.36 -3.48
CA GLY A 188 -2.84 4.19 -3.04
C GLY A 188 -2.95 4.16 -1.52
N ALA A 189 -2.09 3.39 -0.86
CA ALA A 189 -2.03 3.26 0.59
C ALA A 189 -1.71 4.61 1.25
N TYR A 190 -0.66 5.31 0.78
CA TYR A 190 -0.25 6.60 1.33
C TYR A 190 -1.29 7.70 1.14
N LYS A 191 -1.93 7.78 -0.03
CA LYS A 191 -3.02 8.74 -0.27
C LYS A 191 -4.18 8.53 0.71
N LYS A 192 -4.55 7.27 0.96
CA LYS A 192 -5.63 6.93 1.90
C LYS A 192 -5.19 7.20 3.35
N LEU A 193 -3.94 6.93 3.70
CA LEU A 193 -3.34 7.23 5.00
C LEU A 193 -3.41 8.73 5.29
N GLN A 194 -2.92 9.59 4.40
CA GLN A 194 -2.98 11.05 4.53
C GLN A 194 -4.42 11.55 4.75
N GLY A 195 -5.39 10.95 4.05
CA GLY A 195 -6.81 11.25 4.24
C GLY A 195 -7.33 10.83 5.62
N SER A 196 -6.91 9.67 6.12
CA SER A 196 -7.28 9.16 7.43
C SER A 196 -6.66 9.99 8.57
N MET A 197 -5.40 10.40 8.45
CA MET A 197 -4.67 11.19 9.43
C MET A 197 -5.37 12.52 9.71
N LYS A 198 -5.87 13.21 8.68
CA LYS A 198 -6.63 14.46 8.84
C LYS A 198 -7.89 14.32 9.70
N ARG A 199 -8.43 13.10 9.82
CA ARG A 199 -9.62 12.79 10.62
C ARG A 199 -9.29 12.21 11.99
N ARG A 200 -8.01 11.93 12.28
CA ARG A 200 -7.55 11.42 13.57
C ARG A 200 -7.12 12.61 14.41
N ALA A 201 -7.71 12.77 15.59
CA ALA A 201 -7.29 13.81 16.54
C ALA A 201 -6.06 13.34 17.34
N GLY A 202 -5.05 14.20 17.47
CA GLY A 202 -3.91 13.98 18.37
C GLY A 202 -2.98 12.82 17.99
N GLY A 203 -2.83 11.86 18.92
CA GLY A 203 -1.97 10.66 18.77
C GLY A 203 -2.72 9.39 18.39
N ILE A 204 -4.01 9.51 18.01
CA ILE A 204 -4.87 8.38 17.73
C ILE A 204 -4.45 7.70 16.41
N GLY A 205 -4.38 6.36 16.42
CA GLY A 205 -3.93 5.57 15.27
C GLY A 205 -2.43 5.68 15.01
N ILE A 206 -1.63 5.91 16.06
CA ILE A 206 -0.18 5.69 16.07
C ILE A 206 0.06 4.26 16.55
N ALA A 207 1.06 3.60 15.99
CA ALA A 207 1.42 2.25 16.42
C ALA A 207 1.74 2.22 17.93
N PRO A 208 1.21 1.28 18.74
CA PRO A 208 1.24 1.36 20.21
C PRO A 208 2.64 1.50 20.80
N HIS A 209 3.64 0.84 20.20
CA HIS A 209 5.05 0.91 20.63
C HIS A 209 5.75 2.24 20.29
N LEU A 210 5.16 3.06 19.42
CA LEU A 210 5.69 4.37 19.01
C LEU A 210 4.97 5.55 19.67
N VAL A 211 3.83 5.31 20.34
CA VAL A 211 3.01 6.38 20.94
C VAL A 211 3.83 7.26 21.88
N ASP A 212 4.61 6.67 22.78
CA ASP A 212 5.37 7.43 23.78
C ASP A 212 6.57 8.15 23.17
N LYS A 213 7.29 7.50 22.25
CA LYS A 213 8.41 8.10 21.52
C LYS A 213 7.96 9.32 20.70
N ILE A 214 6.83 9.20 20.00
CA ILE A 214 6.32 10.29 19.16
C ILE A 214 5.75 11.43 20.02
N LYS A 215 5.12 11.13 21.16
CA LYS A 215 4.71 12.17 22.12
C LYS A 215 5.91 12.96 22.64
N GLN A 216 6.99 12.29 23.00
CA GLN A 216 8.23 12.93 23.46
C GLN A 216 8.87 13.78 22.35
N ALA A 217 9.04 13.23 21.14
CA ALA A 217 9.58 13.97 20.00
C ALA A 217 8.73 15.20 19.63
N ARG A 218 7.40 15.10 19.71
CA ARG A 218 6.50 16.26 19.50
C ARG A 218 6.64 17.31 20.60
N ALA A 219 6.82 16.90 21.85
CA ALA A 219 7.04 17.82 22.97
C ALA A 219 8.40 18.54 22.85
N GLU A 220 9.44 17.82 22.43
CA GLU A 220 10.77 18.38 22.15
C GLU A 220 10.73 19.36 20.98
N LEU A 221 10.08 19.01 19.86
CA LEU A 221 9.91 19.91 18.73
C LEU A 221 9.08 21.14 19.11
N ALA A 222 8.04 20.99 19.93
CA ALA A 222 7.27 22.11 20.47
C ALA A 222 8.13 23.02 21.37
N ALA A 223 9.00 22.44 22.20
CA ALA A 223 9.95 23.19 23.00
C ALA A 223 11.01 23.91 22.14
N GLN A 224 11.51 23.26 21.10
CA GLN A 224 12.48 23.84 20.16
C GLN A 224 11.86 24.95 19.31
N THR A 225 10.62 24.77 18.83
CA THR A 225 9.90 25.82 18.09
C THR A 225 9.48 26.99 18.99
N ALA A 226 9.13 26.73 20.25
CA ALA A 226 8.92 27.78 21.25
C ALA A 226 10.23 28.52 21.59
N ALA A 227 11.36 27.82 21.68
CA ALA A 227 12.68 28.43 21.88
C ALA A 227 13.13 29.26 20.67
N ALA A 228 12.91 28.76 19.44
CA ALA A 228 13.20 29.50 18.21
C ALA A 228 12.29 30.74 18.05
N ALA A 229 11.03 30.65 18.49
CA ALA A 229 10.13 31.81 18.54
C ALA A 229 10.55 32.84 19.61
N ALA A 230 11.14 32.39 20.73
CA ALA A 230 11.71 33.24 21.77
C ALA A 230 13.03 33.93 21.32
N GLU A 231 13.88 33.26 20.54
CA GLU A 231 15.08 33.88 19.94
C GLU A 231 14.73 34.90 18.83
N THR A 232 13.58 34.75 18.18
CA THR A 232 13.11 35.72 17.18
C THR A 232 12.52 36.99 17.83
N THR A 233 12.26 36.98 19.15
CA THR A 233 11.69 38.14 19.88
C THR A 233 12.72 39.10 20.47
N THR A 234 14.03 38.83 20.34
CA THR A 234 15.10 39.75 20.79
C THR A 234 15.63 40.68 19.71
N THR A 235 15.04 40.70 18.51
CA THR A 235 15.27 41.79 17.54
C THR A 235 13.98 42.61 17.41
N PRO A 236 13.94 43.88 17.83
CA PRO A 236 12.76 44.70 17.65
C PRO A 236 12.59 45.02 16.15
N ALA A 237 11.81 44.20 15.44
CA ALA A 237 11.23 44.62 14.18
C ALA A 237 10.11 45.62 14.51
N THR A 238 10.33 46.88 14.19
CA THR A 238 9.33 47.94 14.36
C THR A 238 8.05 47.60 13.56
N PRO A 239 6.85 47.93 14.08
CA PRO A 239 5.57 47.55 13.47
C PRO A 239 5.33 48.12 12.06
N ASP A 240 6.15 49.11 11.68
CA ASP A 240 5.99 49.89 10.45
C ASP A 240 6.52 49.17 9.20
N ASP A 241 7.45 48.21 9.30
CA ASP A 241 8.10 47.67 8.10
C ASP A 241 7.22 46.66 7.33
N LYS A 242 6.40 45.87 8.05
CA LYS A 242 5.52 44.87 7.43
C LYS A 242 4.29 45.49 6.76
N THR A 243 3.71 46.51 7.38
CA THR A 243 2.59 47.30 6.84
C THR A 243 3.04 48.13 5.64
N THR A 244 4.25 48.71 5.69
CA THR A 244 4.84 49.47 4.57
C THR A 244 5.21 48.56 3.39
N ARG A 245 5.72 47.34 3.65
CA ARG A 245 5.93 46.33 2.59
C ARG A 245 4.63 45.88 1.92
N LEU A 246 3.56 45.64 2.70
CA LEU A 246 2.25 45.27 2.16
C LEU A 246 1.61 46.42 1.37
N ALA A 247 1.80 47.67 1.81
CA ALA A 247 1.38 48.86 1.08
C ALA A 247 2.18 49.04 -0.23
N ALA A 248 3.48 48.80 -0.23
CA ALA A 248 4.33 48.86 -1.42
C ALA A 248 3.99 47.75 -2.43
N ILE A 249 3.63 46.54 -1.98
CA ILE A 249 3.17 45.46 -2.85
C ILE A 249 1.80 45.79 -3.45
N ARG A 250 0.88 46.36 -2.67
CA ARG A 250 -0.44 46.82 -3.17
C ARG A 250 -0.31 48.00 -4.13
N ALA A 251 0.60 48.94 -3.88
CA ALA A 251 0.90 50.07 -4.77
C ALA A 251 1.55 49.60 -6.09
N LYS A 252 2.48 48.63 -6.05
CA LYS A 252 3.03 48.00 -7.27
C LYS A 252 1.97 47.22 -8.05
N SER A 253 1.01 46.61 -7.36
CA SER A 253 -0.11 45.89 -7.98
C SER A 253 -1.13 46.85 -8.61
N ALA A 254 -1.35 48.02 -8.00
CA ALA A 254 -2.20 49.09 -8.53
C ALA A 254 -1.54 49.80 -9.74
N ALA A 255 -0.24 50.09 -9.67
CA ALA A 255 0.53 50.65 -10.78
C ALA A 255 0.58 49.70 -11.99
N LYS A 256 0.68 48.39 -11.76
CA LYS A 256 0.61 47.38 -12.84
C LYS A 256 -0.81 47.26 -13.44
N LYS A 257 -1.85 47.67 -12.71
CA LYS A 257 -3.24 47.71 -13.18
C LYS A 257 -3.56 49.01 -13.94
N GLN A 258 -2.77 50.07 -13.74
CA GLN A 258 -2.89 51.36 -14.43
C GLN A 258 -1.96 51.50 -15.66
N ALA A 259 -0.89 50.69 -15.77
CA ALA A 259 -0.06 50.62 -16.97
C ALA A 259 -0.64 49.73 -18.10
N GLY A 260 -1.88 49.26 -17.95
CA GLY A 260 -2.62 48.50 -18.98
C GLY A 260 -3.74 49.30 -19.65
N ALA A 261 -3.82 50.61 -19.38
CA ALA A 261 -4.70 51.56 -20.05
C ALA A 261 -3.83 52.65 -20.68
N ASP A 262 -4.17 53.04 -21.91
CA ASP A 262 -3.58 54.09 -22.75
C ASP A 262 -2.45 53.65 -23.71
N GLY A 263 -2.88 53.27 -24.92
CA GLY A 263 -2.02 53.00 -26.07
C GLY A 263 -2.78 52.46 -27.29
N GLU A 264 -3.84 53.15 -27.71
CA GLU A 264 -4.54 52.92 -28.99
C GLU A 264 -4.02 53.89 -30.07
N THR A 265 -3.66 53.37 -31.24
CA THR A 265 -3.86 53.99 -32.58
C THR A 265 -3.99 52.85 -33.59
N ALA A 266 -5.22 52.57 -34.04
CA ALA A 266 -5.77 52.91 -35.37
C ALA A 266 -5.09 52.11 -36.51
N THR A 267 -5.78 51.26 -37.28
CA THR A 267 -6.91 51.49 -38.21
C THR A 267 -7.62 50.14 -38.50
N ASP A 268 -8.86 49.96 -38.98
CA ASP A 268 -9.91 50.81 -39.53
C ASP A 268 -11.27 50.04 -39.45
N THR A 269 -12.36 50.79 -39.17
CA THR A 269 -13.77 50.66 -39.58
C THR A 269 -14.47 49.29 -39.76
N THR A 270 -15.64 49.02 -39.16
CA THR A 270 -16.91 49.76 -39.33
C THR A 270 -17.93 49.47 -38.21
N ALA A 271 -18.80 50.45 -37.97
CA ALA A 271 -19.64 50.69 -36.79
C ALA A 271 -21.01 49.95 -36.76
N ALA A 272 -21.43 49.56 -35.54
CA ALA A 272 -22.60 49.96 -34.71
C ALA A 272 -23.94 50.40 -35.39
N PRO A 273 -25.11 50.44 -34.69
CA PRO A 273 -25.32 50.45 -33.22
C PRO A 273 -26.44 49.50 -32.73
N GLY A 274 -26.70 49.25 -31.45
CA GLY A 274 -26.14 49.72 -30.19
C GLY A 274 -27.14 49.34 -29.08
N ALA A 275 -26.64 49.00 -27.88
CA ALA A 275 -27.22 49.27 -26.56
C ALA A 275 -26.46 48.48 -25.50
N ASP A 276 -25.53 49.17 -24.84
CA ASP A 276 -24.89 48.74 -23.60
C ASP A 276 -25.89 48.71 -22.43
N THR A 277 -25.83 47.66 -21.61
CA THR A 277 -26.01 47.82 -20.15
C THR A 277 -25.10 46.85 -19.38
N SER A 278 -24.19 47.45 -18.63
CA SER A 278 -23.55 47.00 -17.37
C SER A 278 -24.07 45.69 -16.72
N ALA A 279 -23.21 44.66 -16.65
CA ALA A 279 -22.90 43.83 -15.47
C ALA A 279 -22.07 42.60 -15.90
N ASN A 280 -20.91 42.32 -15.29
CA ASN A 280 -20.26 41.01 -15.44
C ASN A 280 -20.58 40.15 -14.20
N PRO A 281 -21.52 39.18 -14.27
CA PRO A 281 -22.13 38.54 -13.10
C PRO A 281 -21.53 37.15 -12.79
N PRO A 282 -21.92 36.51 -11.68
CA PRO A 282 -21.64 35.11 -11.31
C PRO A 282 -21.95 34.02 -12.37
N ASP A 283 -22.44 34.37 -13.55
CA ASP A 283 -22.99 33.46 -14.55
C ASP A 283 -21.93 32.81 -15.45
N GLU A 284 -20.78 33.45 -15.71
CA GLU A 284 -19.71 32.83 -16.52
C GLU A 284 -19.07 31.64 -15.79
N LYS A 285 -18.93 31.76 -14.46
CA LYS A 285 -18.45 30.67 -13.60
C LYS A 285 -19.49 29.56 -13.49
N ALA A 286 -20.77 29.91 -13.40
CA ALA A 286 -21.86 28.95 -13.39
C ALA A 286 -21.98 28.17 -14.71
N ALA A 287 -21.84 28.86 -15.86
CA ALA A 287 -21.81 28.24 -17.18
C ALA A 287 -20.62 27.29 -17.35
N ARG A 288 -19.43 27.68 -16.84
CA ARG A 288 -18.24 26.82 -16.86
C ARG A 288 -18.40 25.58 -15.98
N LEU A 289 -19.04 25.71 -14.81
CA LEU A 289 -19.36 24.58 -13.93
C LEU A 289 -20.43 23.65 -14.53
N ALA A 290 -21.42 24.20 -15.23
CA ALA A 290 -22.43 23.42 -15.93
C ALA A 290 -21.83 22.61 -17.09
N ALA A 291 -20.91 23.21 -17.87
CA ALA A 291 -20.20 22.52 -18.95
C ALA A 291 -19.32 21.36 -18.44
N ILE A 292 -18.68 21.53 -17.27
CA ILE A 292 -17.88 20.47 -16.64
C ILE A 292 -18.78 19.33 -16.14
N ARG A 293 -19.93 19.65 -15.54
CA ARG A 293 -20.92 18.64 -15.10
C ARG A 293 -21.50 17.86 -16.27
N ALA A 294 -21.80 18.53 -17.39
CA ALA A 294 -22.28 17.88 -18.61
C ALA A 294 -21.25 16.92 -19.22
N LYS A 295 -19.97 17.32 -19.28
CA LYS A 295 -18.88 16.42 -19.73
C LYS A 295 -18.72 15.19 -18.82
N ASN A 296 -18.82 15.38 -17.51
CA ASN A 296 -18.71 14.27 -16.56
C ASN A 296 -19.92 13.32 -16.61
N ALA A 297 -21.12 13.84 -16.87
CA ALA A 297 -22.31 13.02 -17.08
C ALA A 297 -22.24 12.20 -18.38
N ALA A 298 -21.76 12.80 -19.48
CA ALA A 298 -21.55 12.09 -20.74
C ALA A 298 -20.49 10.98 -20.61
N LYS A 299 -19.40 11.23 -19.89
CA LYS A 299 -18.39 10.20 -19.59
C LYS A 299 -18.96 9.05 -18.77
N LYS A 300 -19.80 9.34 -17.77
CA LYS A 300 -20.45 8.33 -16.94
C LYS A 300 -21.48 7.50 -17.71
N GLN A 301 -22.16 8.07 -18.70
CA GLN A 301 -23.06 7.33 -19.60
C GLN A 301 -22.29 6.44 -20.58
N ALA A 302 -21.14 6.90 -21.10
CA ALA A 302 -20.27 6.08 -21.94
C ALA A 302 -19.65 4.89 -21.17
N GLU A 303 -19.39 5.04 -19.87
CA GLU A 303 -18.94 3.95 -19.01
C GLU A 303 -20.08 2.96 -18.62
N GLN A 304 -21.34 3.40 -18.69
CA GLN A 304 -22.51 2.56 -18.34
C GLN A 304 -23.08 1.76 -19.53
N ASN A 305 -22.86 2.21 -20.77
CA ASN A 305 -23.24 1.49 -21.99
C ASN A 305 -22.01 1.33 -22.91
N PRO A 306 -21.16 0.31 -22.68
CA PRO A 306 -20.11 -0.02 -23.63
C PRO A 306 -20.73 -0.51 -24.95
N PRO A 307 -20.15 -0.18 -26.12
CA PRO A 307 -20.64 -0.68 -27.40
C PRO A 307 -20.56 -2.21 -27.43
N THR A 308 -21.65 -2.87 -27.82
CA THR A 308 -21.70 -4.31 -28.06
C THR A 308 -21.09 -4.61 -29.43
N ASP A 309 -20.01 -5.38 -29.46
CA ASP A 309 -19.38 -5.89 -30.68
C ASP A 309 -20.26 -6.98 -31.31
N ASP A 310 -21.30 -6.57 -32.06
CA ASP A 310 -21.97 -7.40 -33.06
C ASP A 310 -21.57 -6.87 -34.44
N ASP A 311 -20.39 -7.29 -34.94
CA ASP A 311 -20.06 -7.39 -36.37
C ASP A 311 -18.63 -7.94 -36.55
N ALA A 312 -18.46 -9.23 -36.23
CA ALA A 312 -17.33 -10.04 -36.68
C ALA A 312 -17.82 -11.45 -37.04
N SER A 313 -18.71 -11.54 -38.01
CA SER A 313 -19.11 -12.79 -38.67
C SER A 313 -19.63 -12.48 -40.07
N SER A 314 -18.71 -12.27 -41.02
CA SER A 314 -18.92 -12.34 -42.47
C SER A 314 -17.59 -12.70 -43.12
#